data_AF-A0A3P7P0C4-F1
#
_entry.id   AF-A0A3P7P0C4-F1
#
_cell.length_a   1.000
_cell.length_b   1.000
_cell.length_c   1.000
_cell.angle_alpha   90.00
_cell.angle_beta   90.00
_cell.angle_gamma   90.00
#
_symmetry.space_group_name_H-M   'P 1'
#
loop_
_entity.id
_entity.type
_entity.pdbx_description
1 polymer ?
#
loop_
_entity_poly.entity_id
_entity_poly.type
_entity_poly.pdbx_seq_one_letter_code
_entity_poly.pdbx_strand_id
1 'polypeptide(L)'
;MEVRGNDNLRELWSPRSNDSAGASRGLQVVSGGLVHFILNRQLCPQRVFELRKTGALILPGGRDFHSQERELAETTNGKFAMCKSHLSLCYPIL
;
A
#
# COMPACT_ATOMS: atom_id res chain seq x y z
N MET A 1 4.89 -4.77 11.99
CA MET A 1 5.72 -3.91 11.11
C MET A 1 5.05 -2.55 11.06
N GLU A 2 5.80 -1.46 11.07
CA GLU A 2 5.22 -0.11 11.01
C GLU A 2 6.02 0.81 10.07
N VAL A 3 5.31 1.59 9.26
CA VAL A 3 5.81 2.73 8.48
C VAL A 3 4.97 3.95 8.83
N ARG A 4 5.52 4.85 9.63
CA ARG A 4 4.76 5.92 10.26
C ARG A 4 5.41 7.29 10.10
N GLY A 5 4.60 8.31 9.84
CA GLY A 5 4.98 9.72 10.03
C GLY A 5 5.99 10.25 9.00
N ASN A 6 6.05 9.65 7.81
CA ASN A 6 6.98 10.10 6.77
C ASN A 6 6.29 11.14 5.88
N ASP A 7 6.59 12.42 6.13
CA ASP A 7 5.94 13.54 5.43
C ASP A 7 6.26 13.60 3.93
N ASN A 8 7.41 13.04 3.51
CA ASN A 8 7.89 13.07 2.13
C ASN A 8 7.92 11.70 1.44
N LEU A 9 7.50 10.63 2.12
CA LEU A 9 7.47 9.29 1.52
C LEU A 9 6.37 9.25 0.46
N ARG A 10 6.76 9.02 -0.80
CA ARG A 10 5.85 8.97 -1.96
C ARG A 10 5.66 7.56 -2.50
N GLU A 11 6.70 6.75 -2.36
CA GLU A 11 6.76 5.40 -2.88
C GLU A 11 7.49 4.53 -1.86
N LEU A 12 7.09 3.27 -1.81
CA LEU A 12 7.78 2.23 -1.03
C LEU A 12 8.79 1.55 -1.97
N TRP A 13 8.89 0.22 -1.94
CA TRP A 13 9.61 -0.52 -2.97
C TRP A 13 8.68 -0.85 -4.13
N SER A 14 9.25 -1.19 -5.29
CA SER A 14 8.49 -1.48 -6.48
C SER A 14 7.53 -2.67 -6.26
N PRO A 15 6.23 -2.53 -6.60
CA PRO A 15 5.34 -3.67 -6.76
C PRO A 15 5.95 -4.61 -7.79
N ARG A 16 5.97 -5.90 -7.51
CA ARG A 16 6.65 -6.88 -8.38
C ARG A 16 5.99 -6.85 -9.77
N SER A 17 6.78 -6.72 -10.84
CA SER A 17 6.29 -6.96 -12.19
C SER A 17 6.21 -8.46 -12.43
N ASN A 18 5.18 -8.92 -13.14
CA ASN A 18 5.01 -10.33 -13.51
C ASN A 18 6.15 -10.88 -14.39
N ASP A 19 7.09 -10.03 -14.84
CA ASP A 19 8.08 -10.35 -15.86
C ASP A 19 9.43 -10.87 -15.32
N SER A 20 9.58 -11.01 -13.99
CA SER A 20 10.81 -11.53 -13.39
C SER A 20 10.63 -12.98 -12.94
N ALA A 21 10.94 -13.89 -13.87
CA ALA A 21 10.98 -15.36 -13.70
C ALA A 21 12.06 -15.88 -12.72
N GLY A 22 12.74 -14.99 -11.99
CA GLY A 22 13.78 -15.34 -11.02
C GLY A 22 13.39 -14.96 -9.60
N ALA A 23 12.89 -15.93 -8.84
CA ALA A 23 12.91 -16.13 -7.38
C ALA A 23 13.15 -14.96 -6.39
N SER A 24 12.76 -13.72 -6.69
CA SER A 24 12.85 -12.61 -5.74
C SER A 24 11.61 -12.61 -4.86
N ARG A 25 11.75 -13.10 -3.62
CA ARG A 25 10.69 -13.08 -2.61
C ARG A 25 10.45 -11.63 -2.18
N GLY A 26 9.19 -11.19 -2.15
CA GLY A 26 8.83 -9.87 -1.61
C GLY A 26 9.15 -9.78 -0.11
N LEU A 27 8.93 -8.61 0.50
CA LEU A 27 9.13 -8.44 1.94
C LEU A 27 8.14 -9.32 2.70
N GLN A 28 8.64 -10.31 3.44
CA GLN A 28 7.82 -11.18 4.26
C GLN A 28 7.78 -10.70 5.71
N VAL A 29 6.57 -10.41 6.19
CA VAL A 29 6.32 -10.13 7.60
C VAL A 29 6.07 -11.45 8.31
N VAL A 30 6.96 -11.81 9.24
CA VAL A 30 6.90 -13.07 9.99
C VAL A 30 6.21 -12.92 11.35
N SER A 31 6.11 -11.70 11.88
CA SER A 31 5.43 -11.42 13.14
C SER A 31 3.92 -11.41 12.94
N GLY A 32 3.17 -12.15 13.78
CA GLY A 32 1.71 -12.22 13.73
C GLY A 32 0.97 -10.95 14.17
N GLY A 33 1.69 -9.89 14.53
CA GLY A 33 1.09 -8.60 14.87
C GLY A 33 0.50 -7.85 13.67
N LEU A 34 -0.08 -6.69 13.97
CA LEU A 34 -0.61 -5.79 12.94
C LEU A 34 0.52 -5.13 12.12
N VAL A 35 0.17 -4.76 10.90
CA VAL A 35 1.01 -4.06 9.94
C VAL A 35 0.38 -2.71 9.64
N HIS A 36 1.11 -1.64 9.98
CA HIS A 36 0.62 -0.27 9.88
C HIS A 36 1.43 0.54 8.89
N PHE A 37 0.72 1.21 7.98
CA PHE A 37 1.23 2.29 7.15
C PHE A 37 0.37 3.50 7.48
N ILE A 38 0.86 4.44 8.29
CA ILE A 38 0.03 5.50 8.85
C ILE A 38 0.73 6.87 8.85
N LEU A 39 -0.04 7.93 8.71
CA LEU A 39 0.45 9.32 8.81
C LEU A 39 1.56 9.67 7.78
N ASN A 40 1.58 9.02 6.61
CA ASN A 40 2.54 9.32 5.54
C ASN A 40 1.88 10.26 4.52
N ARG A 41 2.11 11.57 4.67
CA ARG A 41 1.29 12.61 4.01
C ARG A 41 1.34 12.58 2.48
N GLN A 42 2.45 12.12 1.90
CA GLN A 42 2.65 12.06 0.45
C GLN A 42 2.55 10.64 -0.14
N LEU A 43 2.23 9.63 0.67
CA LEU A 43 2.11 8.24 0.21
C LEU A 43 0.66 7.93 -0.13
N CYS A 44 0.38 7.52 -1.36
CA CYS A 44 -0.98 7.09 -1.71
C CYS A 44 -1.31 5.73 -1.07
N PRO A 45 -2.47 5.58 -0.40
CA PRO A 45 -2.84 4.32 0.23
C PRO A 45 -2.93 3.15 -0.78
N GLN A 46 -3.30 3.43 -2.03
CA GLN A 46 -3.34 2.41 -3.10
C GLN A 46 -1.98 1.75 -3.30
N ARG A 47 -0.88 2.49 -3.18
CA ARG A 47 0.48 1.93 -3.32
C ARG A 47 0.77 0.90 -2.21
N VAL A 48 0.26 1.11 -1.01
CA VAL A 48 0.38 0.14 0.09
C VAL A 48 -0.34 -1.17 -0.25
N PHE A 49 -1.56 -1.07 -0.78
CA PHE A 49 -2.37 -2.24 -1.13
C PHE A 49 -1.84 -2.99 -2.35
N GLU A 50 -1.27 -2.27 -3.32
CA GLU A 50 -0.61 -2.86 -4.48
C GLU A 50 0.57 -3.75 -4.08
N LEU A 51 1.30 -3.42 -3.01
CA LEU A 51 2.38 -4.29 -2.53
C LEU A 51 1.85 -5.67 -2.11
N ARG A 52 0.69 -5.71 -1.43
CA ARG A 52 0.07 -6.99 -1.07
C ARG A 52 -0.43 -7.72 -2.31
N LYS A 53 -1.13 -7.01 -3.21
CA LYS A 53 -1.71 -7.57 -4.43
C LYS A 53 -0.66 -8.20 -5.36
N THR A 54 0.52 -7.57 -5.46
CA THR A 54 1.62 -8.02 -6.31
C THR A 54 2.55 -9.03 -5.64
N GLY A 55 2.33 -9.32 -4.35
CA GLY A 55 3.24 -10.18 -3.57
C GLY A 55 4.58 -9.53 -3.24
N ALA A 56 4.72 -8.21 -3.44
CA ALA A 56 5.87 -7.43 -2.98
C ALA A 56 5.87 -7.27 -1.45
N LEU A 57 4.70 -7.39 -0.80
CA LEU A 57 4.52 -7.53 0.64
C LEU A 57 3.74 -8.82 0.91
N ILE A 58 4.31 -9.70 1.73
CA ILE A 58 3.71 -10.97 2.14
C ILE A 58 3.41 -10.87 3.64
N LEU A 59 2.12 -10.86 3.99
CA LEU A 59 1.66 -10.79 5.37
C LEU A 59 1.65 -12.19 6.03
N PRO A 60 1.63 -12.27 7.37
CA PRO A 60 1.68 -13.54 8.09
C PRO A 60 0.54 -14.48 7.67
N GLY A 61 0.86 -15.74 7.40
CA GLY A 61 -0.12 -16.72 6.93
C GLY A 61 -0.70 -16.44 5.54
N GLY A 62 -0.09 -15.54 4.76
CA GLY A 62 -0.59 -15.16 3.44
C GLY A 62 -1.89 -14.35 3.47
N ARG A 63 -2.27 -13.81 4.64
CA ARG A 63 -3.48 -13.00 4.79
C ARG A 63 -3.43 -11.71 3.98
N ASP A 64 -4.58 -11.05 3.83
CA ASP A 64 -4.65 -9.66 3.43
C ASP A 64 -4.62 -8.71 4.65
N PHE A 65 -4.59 -7.40 4.37
CA PHE A 65 -4.76 -6.40 5.42
C PHE A 65 -6.10 -6.60 6.14
N HIS A 66 -6.07 -6.55 7.47
CA HIS A 66 -7.28 -6.47 8.28
C HIS A 66 -8.05 -5.17 7.97
N SER A 67 -9.35 -5.17 8.24
CA SER A 67 -10.21 -3.99 8.02
C SER A 67 -9.64 -2.75 8.69
N GLN A 68 -9.19 -2.86 9.94
CA GLN A 68 -8.57 -1.77 10.70
C GLN A 68 -7.25 -1.27 10.08
N GLU A 69 -6.39 -2.17 9.59
CA GLU A 69 -5.13 -1.80 8.94
C GLU A 69 -5.40 -1.03 7.64
N ARG A 70 -6.38 -1.49 6.86
CA ARG A 70 -6.83 -0.84 5.61
C ARG A 70 -7.42 0.54 5.89
N GLU A 71 -8.36 0.63 6.84
CA GLU A 71 -9.02 1.88 7.21
C GLU A 71 -8.02 2.94 7.69
N LEU A 72 -7.08 2.55 8.55
CA LEU A 72 -6.03 3.46 9.00
C LEU A 72 -5.12 3.91 7.86
N ALA A 73 -4.79 3.02 6.92
CA ALA A 73 -3.98 3.38 5.77
C ALA A 73 -4.71 4.36 4.84
N GLU A 74 -6.01 4.15 4.57
CA GLU A 74 -6.84 5.00 3.74
C GLU A 74 -7.07 6.39 4.34
N THR A 75 -7.26 6.47 5.66
CA THR A 75 -7.62 7.73 6.34
C THR A 75 -6.42 8.59 6.71
N THR A 76 -5.22 8.02 6.88
CA THR A 76 -4.07 8.74 7.43
C THR A 76 -2.94 9.01 6.43
N ASN A 77 -2.96 8.40 5.25
CA ASN A 77 -1.94 8.62 4.22
C ASN A 77 -2.47 9.46 3.05
N GLY A 78 -1.56 10.07 2.30
CA GLY A 78 -1.89 10.69 1.02
C GLY A 78 -2.61 12.03 1.10
N LYS A 79 -2.71 12.64 2.30
CA LYS A 79 -3.31 13.97 2.51
C LYS A 79 -2.81 15.05 1.53
N PHE A 80 -1.54 14.97 1.13
CA PHE A 80 -0.91 15.90 0.19
C PHE A 80 -0.40 15.21 -1.08
N ALA A 81 -0.81 13.96 -1.31
CA ALA A 81 -0.43 13.23 -2.51
C ALA A 81 -1.45 13.45 -3.62
N MET A 82 -0.97 13.62 -4.86
CA MET A 82 -1.82 13.50 -6.04
C MET A 82 -2.03 12.02 -6.37
N CYS A 83 -2.93 11.37 -5.65
CA CYS A 83 -3.27 9.98 -5.92
C CYS A 83 -4.13 9.90 -7.18
N LYS A 84 -3.82 8.94 -8.06
CA LYS A 84 -4.73 8.56 -9.14
C LYS A 84 -6.01 8.05 -8.49
N SER A 85 -7.00 8.91 -8.40
CA SER A 85 -8.33 8.53 -7.96
C SER A 85 -8.96 7.67 -9.06
N HIS A 86 -9.76 6.69 -8.66
CA HIS A 86 -10.70 5.96 -9.54
C HIS A 86 -11.81 6.89 -10.10
N LEU A 87 -11.54 8.20 -10.22
CA LEU A 87 -12.46 9.25 -10.70
C LEU A 87 -12.46 9.37 -12.23
N SER A 88 -12.05 8.33 -12.96
CA SER A 88 -12.24 8.24 -14.42
C SER A 88 -13.70 8.00 -14.84
N LEU A 89 -14.66 7.97 -13.90
CA LEU A 89 -16.08 7.67 -14.18
C LEU A 89 -17.08 8.75 -13.74
N CYS A 90 -16.61 9.93 -13.32
CA CYS A 90 -17.51 11.08 -13.08
C CYS A 90 -17.20 12.22 -14.07
N TYR A 91 -17.41 11.98 -15.36
CA TYR A 91 -17.70 13.09 -16.29
C TYR A 91 -19.22 13.30 -16.32
N PRO A 92 -19.75 14.50 -16.05
CA PRO A 92 -21.10 14.83 -16.47
C PRO A 92 -21.08 14.91 -18.00
N ILE A 93 -21.91 14.08 -18.63
CA ILE A 93 -22.26 14.27 -20.04
C ILE A 93 -23.02 15.60 -20.10
N LEU A 94 -22.41 16.60 -20.74
CA LEU A 94 -23.10 17.80 -21.23
C LEU A 94 -23.79 17.45 -22.56
#